data_AF-A0A1B0CN47-F1
#
_entry.id   AF-A0A1B0CN47-F1
#
_cell.length_a   1.000
_cell.length_b   1.000
_cell.length_c   1.000
_cell.angle_alpha   90.00
_cell.angle_beta   90.00
_cell.angle_gamma   90.00
#
_symmetry.space_group_name_H-M   'P 1'
#
loop_
_entity.id
_entity.type
_entity.pdbx_description
1 polymer ?
#
loop_
_entity_poly.entity_id
_entity_poly.type
_entity_poly.pdbx_seq_one_letter_code
_entity_poly.pdbx_strand_id
1 'polypeptide(L)'
;MASHTNCALTLDESPSHTSAASPTTPQQDATASTVNVQIARDRWGRDIEFLFSCIALSVGLGNVWRFPVIALENGGGAFVIPYLVVLICVGRPVYYLEMLVGQFSSRGAIRVFDFSPLFRGIGYGQVLATGFVTTYYASIMGITLRYFFASLTTDELPWNKCKPSWNDSQGGQYILNLVDFFGASFIALVLAILELVSIAWVYGVKRLCKDVEFMLHIRIGWYWRLCWGFITPIMMACILIYTIVKLEPLTYRDQTYPTAAYAAGWILSTLGLMQFPLWALYAIKRQKVQGVWNKLHSALQPKANWGPLDENLLREYQSYTTKHMRESEPHWRQMNFFEKIRDRIFN
;
A
#
# COMPACT_ATOMS: atom_id res chain seq x y z
N MET A 1 -46.84 12.26 36.88
CA MET A 1 -47.33 13.49 36.24
C MET A 1 -46.15 14.44 36.10
N ALA A 2 -45.87 14.91 34.87
CA ALA A 2 -44.88 15.91 34.44
C ALA A 2 -43.39 15.58 34.75
N SER A 3 -42.59 15.15 33.77
CA SER A 3 -42.01 15.90 32.63
C SER A 3 -40.95 16.92 33.06
N HIS A 4 -39.67 16.55 32.96
CA HIS A 4 -38.62 17.48 32.52
C HIS A 4 -37.52 16.74 31.73
N THR A 5 -37.46 17.10 30.46
CA THR A 5 -36.55 16.67 29.40
C THR A 5 -35.21 17.42 29.55
N ASN A 6 -34.08 16.72 29.43
CA ASN A 6 -32.76 17.33 29.37
C ASN A 6 -32.32 17.59 27.92
N CYS A 7 -31.94 18.83 27.65
CA CYS A 7 -31.38 19.34 26.40
C CYS A 7 -29.93 18.90 26.20
N ALA A 8 -29.63 18.30 25.04
CA ALA A 8 -28.37 18.49 24.33
C ALA A 8 -28.43 17.71 23.01
N LEU A 9 -29.13 18.22 22.00
CA LEU A 9 -28.99 17.87 20.58
C LEU A 9 -29.90 18.80 19.76
N THR A 10 -29.39 19.96 19.36
CA THR A 10 -29.91 20.71 18.22
C THR A 10 -28.74 21.14 17.35
N LEU A 11 -28.78 20.67 16.12
CA LEU A 11 -27.92 21.03 15.00
C LEU A 11 -28.08 22.53 14.75
N ASP A 12 -26.98 23.28 14.75
CA ASP A 12 -27.01 24.70 14.42
C ASP A 12 -26.70 24.91 12.93
N GLU A 13 -27.55 25.73 12.33
CA GLU A 13 -27.63 26.10 10.92
C GLU A 13 -26.49 27.01 10.47
N SER A 14 -26.15 26.91 9.18
CA SER A 14 -25.34 27.87 8.44
C SER A 14 -25.99 29.26 8.42
N PRO A 15 -25.24 30.37 8.55
CA PRO A 15 -25.77 31.69 8.24
C PRO A 15 -25.43 32.09 6.79
N SER A 16 -26.49 32.34 6.01
CA SER A 16 -26.49 33.15 4.79
C SER A 16 -26.88 34.59 5.13
N HIS A 17 -26.16 35.60 4.62
CA HIS A 17 -26.58 37.00 4.44
C HIS A 17 -25.39 37.76 3.79
N THR A 18 -25.45 38.68 2.82
CA THR A 18 -26.47 39.28 1.94
C THR A 18 -25.68 40.15 0.94
N SER A 19 -26.08 40.25 -0.34
CA SER A 19 -26.07 41.54 -1.06
C SER A 19 -26.74 41.48 -2.42
N ALA A 20 -27.40 42.58 -2.76
CA ALA A 20 -28.49 42.72 -3.69
C ALA A 20 -28.09 43.33 -5.05
N ALA A 21 -28.97 43.10 -6.03
CA ALA A 21 -29.36 43.93 -7.18
C ALA A 21 -28.35 44.35 -8.27
N SER A 22 -28.67 43.96 -9.52
CA SER A 22 -28.29 44.55 -10.83
C SER A 22 -29.09 45.85 -11.11
N PRO A 23 -28.97 46.62 -12.23
CA PRO A 23 -28.29 46.35 -13.52
C PRO A 23 -27.60 47.55 -14.26
N THR A 24 -26.69 47.30 -15.23
CA THR A 24 -26.58 47.91 -16.60
C THR A 24 -25.26 47.55 -17.32
N THR A 25 -25.33 47.26 -18.63
CA THR A 25 -24.24 46.97 -19.62
C THR A 25 -23.77 48.29 -20.31
N PRO A 26 -22.69 48.40 -21.17
CA PRO A 26 -21.95 47.35 -21.91
C PRO A 26 -20.41 47.47 -22.08
N GLN A 27 -19.81 46.33 -22.51
CA GLN A 27 -18.55 46.15 -23.28
C GLN A 27 -17.21 46.73 -22.79
N GLN A 28 -16.25 45.84 -22.51
CA GLN A 28 -14.87 45.92 -23.04
C GLN A 28 -14.10 44.61 -22.86
N ASP A 29 -13.32 44.28 -23.89
CA ASP A 29 -12.48 43.09 -24.05
C ASP A 29 -11.53 42.83 -22.87
N ALA A 30 -11.49 41.59 -22.39
CA ALA A 30 -10.34 41.06 -21.67
C ALA A 30 -10.23 39.56 -21.91
N THR A 31 -9.17 39.20 -22.65
CA THR A 31 -8.57 37.87 -22.79
C THR A 31 -8.97 36.87 -21.70
N ALA A 32 -9.60 35.77 -22.11
CA ALA A 32 -9.79 34.59 -21.28
C ALA A 32 -8.43 33.97 -20.96
N SER A 33 -7.78 34.49 -19.92
CA SER A 33 -6.68 33.82 -19.25
C SER A 33 -7.26 32.57 -18.61
N THR A 34 -6.99 31.43 -19.23
CA THR A 34 -7.30 30.12 -18.66
C THR A 34 -6.56 30.03 -17.34
N VAL A 35 -7.25 30.24 -16.22
CA VAL A 35 -6.69 30.00 -14.90
C VAL A 35 -6.42 28.50 -14.83
N ASN A 36 -5.16 28.12 -15.05
CA ASN A 36 -4.68 26.79 -14.73
C ASN A 36 -4.85 26.65 -13.21
N VAL A 37 -5.94 26.01 -12.80
CA VAL A 37 -6.12 25.58 -11.41
C VAL A 37 -5.09 24.49 -11.17
N GLN A 38 -3.90 24.90 -10.76
CA GLN A 38 -2.85 24.00 -10.34
C GLN A 38 -3.35 23.37 -9.04
N ILE A 39 -3.77 22.11 -9.11
CA ILE A 39 -4.24 21.36 -7.94
C ILE A 39 -3.02 21.15 -7.05
N ALA A 40 -2.78 22.10 -6.15
CA ALA A 40 -1.73 22.00 -5.15
C ALA A 40 -2.09 20.85 -4.20
N ARG A 41 -1.17 19.89 -4.06
CA ARG A 41 -1.32 18.79 -3.09
C ARG A 41 -1.02 19.33 -1.69
N ASP A 42 -1.91 19.03 -0.76
CA ASP A 42 -1.68 19.34 0.65
C ASP A 42 -0.41 18.67 1.17
N ARG A 43 0.36 19.42 1.95
CA ARG A 43 1.61 18.97 2.59
C ARG A 43 1.40 18.92 4.10
N TRP A 44 2.21 18.10 4.76
CA TRP A 44 2.29 18.09 6.22
C TRP A 44 2.75 19.46 6.73
N GLY A 45 2.21 19.89 7.88
CA GLY A 45 2.64 21.13 8.51
C GLY A 45 4.06 21.02 9.04
N ARG A 46 4.41 19.85 9.58
CA ARG A 46 5.76 19.52 10.10
C ARG A 46 6.18 18.10 9.76
N ASP A 47 7.47 17.90 9.54
CA ASP A 47 8.05 16.57 9.23
C ASP A 47 7.81 15.54 10.35
N ILE A 48 7.69 16.01 11.60
CA ILE A 48 7.41 15.16 12.76
C ILE A 48 6.00 14.55 12.69
N GLU A 49 5.02 15.26 12.12
CA GLU A 49 3.65 14.74 11.93
C GLU A 49 3.67 13.56 10.97
N PHE A 50 4.45 13.67 9.89
CA PHE A 50 4.68 12.57 8.96
C PHE A 50 5.36 11.39 9.64
N LEU A 51 6.44 11.63 10.40
CA LEU A 51 7.15 10.57 11.12
C LEU A 51 6.24 9.82 12.12
N PHE A 52 5.48 10.53 12.95
CA PHE A 52 4.56 9.89 13.89
C PHE A 52 3.44 9.13 13.19
N SER A 53 2.94 9.62 12.04
CA SER A 53 1.96 8.90 11.23
C SER A 53 2.52 7.57 10.72
N CYS A 54 3.78 7.57 10.25
CA CYS A 54 4.48 6.36 9.81
C CYS A 54 4.72 5.36 10.96
N ILE A 55 5.11 5.85 12.15
CA ILE A 55 5.29 5.01 13.34
C ILE A 55 3.96 4.40 13.78
N ALA A 56 2.89 5.21 13.84
CA ALA A 56 1.56 4.74 14.22
C ALA A 56 1.01 3.68 13.27
N LEU A 57 1.26 3.81 11.95
CA LEU A 57 0.90 2.79 10.97
C LEU A 57 1.72 1.50 11.12
N SER A 58 2.98 1.61 11.55
CA SER A 58 3.91 0.47 11.66
C SER A 58 3.78 -0.30 12.98
N VAL A 59 3.31 0.36 14.04
CA VAL A 59 3.12 -0.25 15.36
C VAL A 59 1.67 -0.71 15.53
N GLY A 60 1.44 -2.01 15.31
CA GLY A 60 0.13 -2.63 15.45
C GLY A 60 0.04 -3.67 16.58
N LEU A 61 -1.16 -4.24 16.77
CA LEU A 61 -1.41 -5.31 17.76
C LEU A 61 -0.55 -6.56 17.54
N GLY A 62 -0.14 -6.81 16.30
CA GLY A 62 0.82 -7.88 15.98
C GLY A 62 2.15 -7.75 16.74
N ASN A 63 2.61 -6.54 17.04
CA ASN A 63 3.84 -6.33 17.80
C ASN A 63 3.68 -6.71 19.28
N VAL A 64 2.45 -6.65 19.81
CA VAL A 64 2.15 -6.91 21.22
C VAL A 64 1.86 -8.39 21.48
N TRP A 65 1.06 -9.04 20.63
CA TRP A 65 0.67 -10.44 20.87
C TRP A 65 1.34 -11.46 19.95
N ARG A 66 1.73 -11.09 18.71
CA ARG A 66 2.16 -12.08 17.71
C ARG A 66 3.66 -12.30 17.80
N PHE A 67 4.42 -11.20 17.80
CA PHE A 67 5.87 -11.27 17.88
C PHE A 67 6.37 -12.03 19.13
N PRO A 68 5.87 -11.76 20.35
CA PRO A 68 6.36 -12.48 21.54
C PRO A 68 6.01 -13.98 21.52
N VAL A 69 4.80 -14.35 21.08
CA VAL A 69 4.36 -15.75 20.99
C VAL A 69 5.20 -16.51 19.97
N ILE A 70 5.36 -15.97 18.76
CA ILE A 70 6.17 -16.59 17.72
C ILE A 70 7.64 -16.70 18.14
N ALA A 71 8.19 -15.66 18.78
CA ALA A 71 9.56 -15.72 19.29
C ALA A 71 9.70 -16.83 20.34
N LEU A 72 8.77 -16.93 21.30
CA LEU A 72 8.79 -17.95 22.35
C LEU A 72 8.73 -19.38 21.77
N GLU A 73 7.84 -19.63 20.80
CA GLU A 73 7.69 -20.93 20.15
C GLU A 73 8.89 -21.33 19.28
N ASN A 74 9.66 -20.35 18.77
CA ASN A 74 10.80 -20.56 17.88
C ASN A 74 12.16 -20.36 18.57
N GLY A 75 12.26 -20.64 19.87
CA GLY A 75 13.54 -20.62 20.61
C GLY A 75 13.85 -19.28 21.29
N GLY A 76 12.83 -18.47 21.60
CA GLY A 76 12.92 -17.23 22.36
C GLY A 76 13.85 -16.21 21.72
N GLY A 77 14.92 -15.84 22.44
CA GLY A 77 15.89 -14.84 21.97
C GLY A 77 16.64 -15.26 20.70
N ALA A 78 16.81 -16.57 20.44
CA ALA A 78 17.49 -17.04 19.22
C ALA A 78 16.73 -16.68 17.94
N PHE A 79 15.39 -16.61 18.00
CA PHE A 79 14.54 -16.21 16.88
C PHE A 79 14.80 -14.77 16.40
N VAL A 80 15.34 -13.90 17.26
CA VAL A 80 15.64 -12.51 16.90
C VAL A 80 16.69 -12.43 15.80
N ILE A 81 17.62 -13.39 15.72
CA ILE A 81 18.67 -13.42 14.69
C ILE A 81 18.07 -13.55 13.27
N PRO A 82 17.31 -14.62 12.93
CA PRO A 82 16.69 -14.72 11.62
C PRO A 82 15.66 -13.61 11.37
N TYR A 83 14.96 -13.13 12.42
CA TYR A 83 14.06 -11.98 12.31
C TYR A 83 14.80 -10.72 11.83
N LEU A 84 15.95 -10.38 12.44
CA LEU A 84 16.75 -9.22 12.02
C LEU A 84 17.32 -9.38 10.61
N VAL A 85 17.71 -10.60 10.21
CA VAL A 85 18.15 -10.87 8.84
C VAL A 85 17.03 -10.58 7.85
N VAL A 86 15.81 -11.10 8.09
CA VAL A 86 14.66 -10.83 7.22
C VAL A 86 14.27 -9.34 7.26
N LEU A 87 14.35 -8.69 8.42
CA LEU A 87 14.06 -7.27 8.57
C LEU A 87 15.03 -6.41 7.74
N ILE A 88 16.31 -6.72 7.77
CA ILE A 88 17.33 -6.00 7.01
C ILE A 88 17.19 -6.34 5.52
N CYS A 89 17.11 -7.61 5.14
CA CYS A 89 17.11 -8.01 3.72
C CYS A 89 15.77 -7.80 2.99
N VAL A 90 14.65 -7.77 3.71
CA VAL A 90 13.31 -7.64 3.13
C VAL A 90 12.57 -6.42 3.67
N GLY A 91 12.32 -6.36 4.98
CA GLY A 91 11.45 -5.34 5.57
C GLY A 91 11.91 -3.91 5.27
N ARG A 92 13.17 -3.60 5.58
CA ARG A 92 13.75 -2.27 5.39
C ARG A 92 13.81 -1.86 3.91
N PRO A 93 14.30 -2.71 2.96
CA PRO A 93 14.23 -2.45 1.53
C PRO A 93 12.84 -2.18 0.99
N VAL A 94 11.85 -3.02 1.31
CA VAL A 94 10.47 -2.84 0.82
C VAL A 94 9.86 -1.55 1.36
N TYR A 95 9.99 -1.31 2.66
CA TYR A 95 9.47 -0.10 3.29
C TYR A 95 10.08 1.17 2.68
N TYR A 96 11.40 1.18 2.49
CA TYR A 96 12.08 2.32 1.88
C TYR A 96 11.68 2.53 0.42
N LEU A 97 11.50 1.44 -0.34
CA LEU A 97 11.04 1.50 -1.73
C LEU A 97 9.67 2.19 -1.83
N GLU A 98 8.71 1.74 -1.03
CA GLU A 98 7.33 2.25 -1.05
C GLU A 98 7.29 3.73 -0.66
N MET A 99 8.07 4.13 0.34
CA MET A 99 8.20 5.54 0.74
C MET A 99 8.81 6.41 -0.37
N LEU A 100 9.88 5.94 -1.02
CA LEU A 100 10.53 6.68 -2.12
C LEU A 100 9.59 6.86 -3.31
N VAL A 101 8.93 5.79 -3.73
CA VAL A 101 8.03 5.81 -4.88
C VAL A 101 6.76 6.64 -4.57
N GLY A 102 6.26 6.55 -3.34
CA GLY A 102 5.16 7.38 -2.84
C GLY A 102 5.49 8.87 -2.82
N GLN A 103 6.66 9.25 -2.29
CA GLN A 103 7.12 10.64 -2.30
C GLN A 103 7.36 11.16 -3.72
N PHE A 104 8.06 10.37 -4.56
CA PHE A 104 8.38 10.76 -5.94
C PHE A 104 7.15 11.05 -6.78
N SER A 105 6.22 10.09 -6.82
CA SER A 105 5.02 10.23 -7.62
C SER A 105 4.07 11.25 -7.02
N SER A 106 4.10 11.44 -5.69
CA SER A 106 3.14 12.24 -4.95
C SER A 106 1.69 11.90 -5.35
N ARG A 107 1.41 10.61 -5.56
CA ARG A 107 0.12 10.07 -6.02
C ARG A 107 -0.41 9.03 -5.04
N GLY A 108 -1.69 8.67 -5.18
CA GLY A 108 -2.28 7.57 -4.42
C GLY A 108 -1.84 6.19 -4.92
N ALA A 109 -2.07 5.16 -4.11
CA ALA A 109 -1.62 3.77 -4.32
C ALA A 109 -1.99 3.15 -5.68
N ILE A 110 -3.06 3.60 -6.34
CA ILE A 110 -3.43 3.10 -7.68
C ILE A 110 -2.68 3.86 -8.78
N ARG A 111 -2.56 5.20 -8.63
CA ARG A 111 -1.98 6.08 -9.66
C ARG A 111 -0.45 6.03 -9.66
N VAL A 112 0.16 5.46 -8.62
CA VAL A 112 1.59 5.21 -8.56
C VAL A 112 2.04 4.21 -9.64
N PHE A 113 1.17 3.31 -10.10
CA PHE A 113 1.48 2.37 -11.19
C PHE A 113 1.36 2.99 -12.59
N ASP A 114 1.33 4.33 -12.70
CA ASP A 114 1.35 5.02 -14.01
C ASP A 114 2.70 4.86 -14.73
N PHE A 115 3.74 4.40 -14.03
CA PHE A 115 4.99 3.94 -14.64
C PHE A 115 4.82 2.68 -15.50
N SER A 116 3.76 1.89 -15.27
CA SER A 116 3.42 0.74 -16.10
C SER A 116 1.94 0.41 -15.93
N PRO A 117 1.06 0.92 -16.83
CA PRO A 117 -0.38 0.74 -16.76
C PRO A 117 -0.87 -0.69 -16.57
N LEU A 118 -0.11 -1.69 -17.06
CA LEU A 118 -0.39 -3.11 -16.86
C LEU A 118 -0.50 -3.50 -15.38
N PHE A 119 0.34 -2.91 -14.52
CA PHE A 119 0.45 -3.25 -13.10
C PHE A 119 -0.50 -2.43 -12.20
N ARG A 120 -1.34 -1.55 -12.76
CA ARG A 120 -2.34 -0.79 -11.99
C ARG A 120 -3.28 -1.67 -11.16
N GLY A 121 -3.51 -2.90 -11.58
CA GLY A 121 -4.31 -3.87 -10.84
C GLY A 121 -3.75 -4.22 -9.45
N ILE A 122 -2.44 -4.09 -9.24
CA ILE A 122 -1.81 -4.29 -7.92
C ILE A 122 -2.38 -3.29 -6.92
N GLY A 123 -2.38 -2.00 -7.26
CA GLY A 123 -2.92 -0.95 -6.40
C GLY A 123 -4.41 -1.13 -6.07
N TYR A 124 -5.22 -1.59 -7.03
CA TYR A 124 -6.63 -1.93 -6.76
C TYR A 124 -6.76 -3.11 -5.78
N GLY A 125 -5.94 -4.15 -5.94
CA GLY A 125 -5.88 -5.29 -5.03
C GLY A 125 -5.43 -4.89 -3.62
N GLN A 126 -4.43 -4.01 -3.50
CA GLN A 126 -3.94 -3.49 -2.22
C GLN A 126 -5.01 -2.67 -1.49
N VAL A 127 -5.68 -1.74 -2.19
CA VAL A 127 -6.77 -0.94 -1.60
C VAL A 127 -7.90 -1.85 -1.11
N LEU A 128 -8.25 -2.89 -1.87
CA LEU A 128 -9.25 -3.86 -1.47
C LEU A 128 -8.82 -4.67 -0.23
N ALA A 129 -7.59 -5.17 -0.21
CA ALA A 129 -7.03 -5.89 0.94
C ALA A 129 -6.99 -5.01 2.20
N THR A 130 -6.57 -3.75 2.07
CA THR A 130 -6.63 -2.76 3.16
C THR A 130 -8.07 -2.52 3.63
N GLY A 131 -9.03 -2.54 2.72
CA GLY A 131 -10.46 -2.52 3.05
C GLY A 131 -10.85 -3.70 3.96
N PHE A 132 -10.46 -4.93 3.59
CA PHE A 132 -10.71 -6.12 4.43
C PHE A 132 -10.04 -6.04 5.79
N VAL A 133 -8.80 -5.54 5.85
CA VAL A 133 -8.07 -5.34 7.12
C VAL A 133 -8.81 -4.34 8.01
N THR A 134 -9.28 -3.24 7.44
CA THR A 134 -9.94 -2.16 8.18
C THR A 134 -11.22 -2.64 8.88
N THR A 135 -11.99 -3.57 8.29
CA THR A 135 -13.24 -4.05 8.91
C THR A 135 -13.02 -4.80 10.21
N TYR A 136 -12.07 -5.75 10.25
CA TYR A 136 -11.79 -6.49 11.48
C TYR A 136 -10.97 -5.66 12.47
N TYR A 137 -10.08 -4.77 12.02
CA TYR A 137 -9.40 -3.84 12.92
C TYR A 137 -10.37 -2.88 13.61
N ALA A 138 -11.38 -2.36 12.90
CA ALA A 138 -12.44 -1.56 13.52
C ALA A 138 -13.20 -2.35 14.60
N SER A 139 -13.46 -3.64 14.33
CA SER A 139 -14.09 -4.54 15.31
C SER A 139 -13.22 -4.74 16.55
N ILE A 140 -11.91 -4.93 16.38
CA ILE A 140 -10.96 -5.05 17.51
C ILE A 140 -10.91 -3.75 18.31
N MET A 141 -10.88 -2.58 17.67
CA MET A 141 -10.92 -1.30 18.38
C MET A 141 -12.20 -1.14 19.20
N GLY A 142 -13.35 -1.58 18.66
CA GLY A 142 -14.60 -1.62 19.40
C GLY A 142 -14.54 -2.54 20.63
N ILE A 143 -13.92 -3.71 20.51
CA ILE A 143 -13.68 -4.62 21.63
C ILE A 143 -12.79 -3.95 22.69
N THR A 144 -11.67 -3.34 22.28
CA THR A 144 -10.77 -2.64 23.20
C THR A 144 -11.48 -1.55 24.00
N LEU A 145 -12.29 -0.72 23.33
CA LEU A 145 -13.07 0.31 24.02
C LEU A 145 -14.10 -0.29 24.99
N ARG A 146 -14.79 -1.38 24.60
CA ARG A 146 -15.70 -2.10 25.50
C ARG A 146 -14.99 -2.58 26.75
N TYR A 147 -13.83 -3.24 26.61
CA TYR A 147 -13.06 -3.72 27.76
C TYR A 147 -12.52 -2.58 28.61
N PHE A 148 -12.12 -1.45 28.00
CA PHE A 148 -11.71 -0.25 28.71
C PHE A 148 -12.83 0.29 29.62
N PHE A 149 -14.03 0.54 29.07
CA PHE A 149 -15.16 1.04 29.87
C PHE A 149 -15.66 0.02 30.89
N ALA A 150 -15.64 -1.28 30.56
CA ALA A 150 -15.98 -2.33 31.51
C ALA A 150 -14.99 -2.38 32.69
N SER A 151 -13.72 -2.05 32.46
CA SER A 151 -12.70 -2.00 33.54
C SER A 151 -12.91 -0.83 34.50
N LEU A 152 -13.64 0.22 34.09
CA LEU A 152 -13.89 1.42 34.90
C LEU A 152 -15.23 1.39 35.64
N THR A 153 -16.18 0.57 35.19
CA THR A 153 -17.57 0.63 35.65
C THR A 153 -17.95 -0.45 36.67
N THR A 154 -17.15 -1.50 36.82
CA THR A 154 -17.45 -2.62 37.73
C THR A 154 -16.46 -2.70 38.88
N ASP A 155 -16.96 -2.79 40.12
CA ASP A 155 -16.14 -2.93 41.34
C ASP A 155 -15.28 -4.20 41.32
N GLU A 156 -15.79 -5.30 40.75
CA GLU A 156 -15.02 -6.49 40.42
C GLU A 156 -14.94 -6.67 38.90
N LEU A 157 -13.74 -6.97 38.39
CA LEU A 157 -13.54 -7.19 36.95
C LEU A 157 -14.46 -8.30 36.43
N PRO A 158 -15.21 -8.08 35.32
CA PRO A 158 -16.23 -9.02 34.87
C PRO A 158 -15.68 -10.41 34.49
N TRP A 159 -14.41 -10.47 34.09
CA TRP A 159 -13.67 -11.67 33.70
C TRP A 159 -12.88 -12.31 34.84
N ASN A 160 -13.05 -11.84 36.07
CA ASN A 160 -12.47 -12.49 37.25
C ASN A 160 -13.11 -13.88 37.52
N LYS A 161 -14.38 -14.07 37.14
CA LYS A 161 -15.10 -15.35 37.28
C LYS A 161 -15.68 -15.79 35.95
N CYS A 162 -15.52 -17.06 35.61
CA CYS A 162 -16.10 -17.64 34.40
C CYS A 162 -17.64 -17.71 34.53
N LYS A 163 -18.36 -17.04 33.63
CA LYS A 163 -19.82 -17.17 33.53
C LYS A 163 -20.18 -18.32 32.58
N PRO A 164 -21.18 -19.16 32.90
CA PRO A 164 -21.60 -20.27 32.04
C PRO A 164 -21.99 -19.84 30.62
N SER A 165 -22.52 -18.61 30.45
CA SER A 165 -22.93 -18.06 29.17
C SER A 165 -21.78 -17.72 28.20
N TRP A 166 -20.52 -17.79 28.64
CA TRP A 166 -19.36 -17.44 27.81
C TRP A 166 -18.83 -18.60 26.98
N ASN A 167 -19.22 -19.85 27.29
CA ASN A 167 -18.70 -21.02 26.57
C ASN A 167 -19.11 -21.05 25.09
N ASP A 168 -20.20 -20.37 24.68
CA ASP A 168 -20.71 -20.43 23.30
C ASP A 168 -20.26 -19.27 22.40
N SER A 169 -19.62 -18.21 22.91
CA SER A 169 -19.33 -16.99 22.13
C SER A 169 -17.95 -16.97 21.44
N GLN A 170 -17.51 -18.11 20.87
CA GLN A 170 -16.12 -18.29 20.41
C GLN A 170 -15.88 -17.91 18.93
N GLY A 171 -16.92 -17.53 18.19
CA GLY A 171 -16.84 -17.29 16.74
C GLY A 171 -15.97 -16.09 16.31
N GLY A 172 -15.70 -15.13 17.21
CA GLY A 172 -14.98 -13.90 16.86
C GLY A 172 -13.54 -14.14 16.39
N GLN A 173 -12.74 -14.84 17.18
CA GLN A 173 -11.35 -15.16 16.83
C GLN A 173 -11.26 -16.08 15.61
N TYR A 174 -12.23 -16.99 15.49
CA TYR A 174 -12.33 -17.94 14.38
C TYR A 174 -12.46 -17.20 13.04
N ILE A 175 -13.37 -16.22 12.94
CA ILE A 175 -13.57 -15.40 11.73
C ILE A 175 -12.38 -14.45 11.50
N LEU A 176 -11.82 -13.86 12.57
CA LEU A 176 -10.66 -12.98 12.47
C LEU A 176 -9.48 -13.70 11.83
N ASN A 177 -9.14 -14.90 12.30
CA ASN A 177 -8.03 -15.68 11.75
C ASN A 177 -8.26 -16.03 10.26
N LEU A 178 -9.49 -16.37 9.88
CA LEU A 178 -9.83 -16.69 8.50
C LEU A 178 -9.62 -15.48 7.57
N VAL A 179 -10.16 -14.33 7.96
CA VAL A 179 -10.09 -13.09 7.16
C VAL A 179 -8.67 -12.51 7.16
N ASP A 180 -7.93 -12.58 8.27
CA ASP A 180 -6.54 -12.12 8.36
C ASP A 180 -5.62 -12.94 7.44
N PHE A 181 -5.82 -14.26 7.36
CA PHE A 181 -5.04 -15.11 6.48
C PHE A 181 -5.41 -14.92 5.00
N PHE A 182 -6.67 -15.19 4.65
CA PHE A 182 -7.13 -15.22 3.25
C PHE A 182 -7.40 -13.84 2.66
N GLY A 183 -7.91 -12.91 3.46
CA GLY A 183 -8.30 -11.56 3.04
C GLY A 183 -7.15 -10.55 3.06
N ALA A 184 -6.12 -10.77 3.88
CA ALA A 184 -5.05 -9.80 4.07
C ALA A 184 -3.67 -10.42 3.80
N SER A 185 -3.18 -11.31 4.66
CA SER A 185 -1.80 -11.78 4.67
C SER A 185 -1.38 -12.44 3.35
N PHE A 186 -2.20 -13.37 2.83
CA PHE A 186 -1.89 -14.06 1.59
C PHE A 186 -1.94 -13.13 0.38
N ILE A 187 -2.97 -12.26 0.30
CA ILE A 187 -3.12 -11.27 -0.77
C ILE A 187 -1.94 -10.29 -0.77
N ALA A 188 -1.61 -9.73 0.39
CA ALA A 188 -0.53 -8.77 0.56
C ALA A 188 0.82 -9.36 0.15
N LEU A 189 1.13 -10.61 0.53
CA LEU A 189 2.38 -11.26 0.16
C LEU A 189 2.54 -11.38 -1.37
N VAL A 190 1.50 -11.86 -2.06
CA VAL A 190 1.53 -12.01 -3.52
C VAL A 190 1.61 -10.66 -4.22
N LEU A 191 0.78 -9.69 -3.82
CA LEU A 191 0.78 -8.36 -4.43
C LEU A 191 2.09 -7.60 -4.17
N ALA A 192 2.70 -7.74 -3.00
CA ALA A 192 3.98 -7.11 -2.68
C ALA A 192 5.14 -7.69 -3.53
N ILE A 193 5.13 -9.01 -3.80
CA ILE A 193 6.09 -9.61 -4.75
C ILE A 193 5.89 -9.03 -6.15
N LEU A 194 4.64 -8.97 -6.62
CA LEU A 194 4.34 -8.40 -7.94
C LEU A 194 4.71 -6.92 -8.02
N GLU A 195 4.48 -6.14 -6.96
CA GLU A 195 4.85 -4.74 -6.87
C GLU A 195 6.36 -4.58 -6.98
N LEU A 196 7.09 -5.30 -6.14
CA LEU A 196 8.54 -5.25 -6.11
C LEU A 196 9.16 -5.66 -7.46
N VAL A 197 8.65 -6.72 -8.09
CA VAL A 197 9.08 -7.15 -9.43
C VAL A 197 8.74 -6.08 -10.48
N SER A 198 7.55 -5.47 -10.39
CA SER A 198 7.14 -4.40 -11.32
C SER A 198 8.05 -3.17 -11.21
N ILE A 199 8.46 -2.76 -10.01
CA ILE A 199 9.33 -1.60 -9.83
C ILE A 199 10.79 -1.97 -10.16
N ALA A 200 11.29 -3.10 -9.68
CA ALA A 200 12.69 -3.47 -9.84
C ALA A 200 13.05 -3.87 -11.27
N TRP A 201 12.19 -4.60 -11.97
CA TRP A 201 12.50 -5.21 -13.27
C TRP A 201 11.79 -4.57 -14.45
N VAL A 202 10.52 -4.15 -14.28
CA VAL A 202 9.75 -3.53 -15.37
C VAL A 202 10.07 -2.04 -15.44
N TYR A 203 9.96 -1.32 -14.34
CA TYR A 203 10.38 0.08 -14.29
C TYR A 203 11.91 0.20 -14.31
N GLY A 204 12.60 -0.59 -13.50
CA GLY A 204 14.05 -0.74 -13.51
C GLY A 204 14.74 0.00 -12.36
N VAL A 205 15.61 -0.70 -11.63
CA VAL A 205 16.38 -0.16 -10.48
C VAL A 205 17.19 1.09 -10.86
N LYS A 206 17.82 1.15 -12.05
CA LYS A 206 18.55 2.34 -12.51
C LYS A 206 17.66 3.58 -12.65
N ARG A 207 16.42 3.43 -13.13
CA ARG A 207 15.48 4.56 -13.23
C ARG A 207 15.06 5.03 -11.85
N LEU A 208 14.70 4.08 -10.97
CA LEU A 208 14.41 4.36 -9.58
C LEU A 208 15.56 5.11 -8.88
N CYS A 209 16.81 4.69 -9.08
CA CYS A 209 17.97 5.39 -8.51
C CYS A 209 18.09 6.84 -8.99
N LYS A 210 17.79 7.10 -10.27
CA LYS A 210 17.78 8.46 -10.81
C LYS A 210 16.64 9.30 -10.25
N ASP A 211 15.48 8.70 -10.03
CA ASP A 211 14.35 9.39 -9.39
C ASP A 211 14.71 9.86 -7.98
N VAL A 212 15.41 9.01 -7.23
CA VAL A 212 15.91 9.37 -5.89
C VAL A 212 17.02 10.39 -5.93
N GLU A 213 17.95 10.30 -6.88
CA GLU A 213 19.01 11.32 -7.08
C GLU A 213 18.40 12.67 -7.44
N PHE A 214 17.30 12.69 -8.20
CA PHE A 214 16.54 13.89 -8.50
C PHE A 214 15.83 14.47 -7.26
N MET A 215 15.18 13.64 -6.44
CA MET A 215 14.41 14.11 -5.27
C MET A 215 15.27 14.54 -4.08
N LEU A 216 16.28 13.73 -3.76
CA LEU A 216 17.04 13.84 -2.50
C LEU A 216 18.48 14.31 -2.73
N HIS A 217 18.93 14.40 -3.98
CA HIS A 217 20.32 14.71 -4.33
C HIS A 217 21.35 13.77 -3.71
N ILE A 218 20.93 12.54 -3.37
CA ILE A 218 21.79 11.47 -2.87
C ILE A 218 21.87 10.32 -3.86
N ARG A 219 23.04 9.68 -3.95
CA ARG A 219 23.20 8.45 -4.72
C ARG A 219 22.89 7.24 -3.85
N ILE A 220 21.96 6.41 -4.32
CA ILE A 220 21.60 5.16 -3.64
C ILE A 220 22.78 4.19 -3.66
N GLY A 221 23.21 3.75 -2.47
CA GLY A 221 24.27 2.76 -2.29
C GLY A 221 23.94 1.37 -2.87
N TRP A 222 24.98 0.56 -3.08
CA TRP A 222 24.88 -0.77 -3.72
C TRP A 222 23.96 -1.74 -2.98
N TYR A 223 23.90 -1.63 -1.64
CA TYR A 223 23.04 -2.45 -0.79
C TYR A 223 21.58 -2.42 -1.24
N TRP A 224 21.00 -1.23 -1.38
CA TRP A 224 19.59 -1.07 -1.77
C TRP A 224 19.32 -1.57 -3.18
N ARG A 225 20.26 -1.32 -4.10
CA ARG A 225 20.18 -1.80 -5.50
C ARG A 225 20.12 -3.33 -5.55
N LEU A 226 20.98 -4.01 -4.79
CA LEU A 226 21.03 -5.47 -4.72
C LEU A 226 19.78 -6.05 -4.02
N CYS A 227 19.32 -5.39 -2.94
CA CYS A 227 18.09 -5.78 -2.25
C CYS A 227 16.88 -5.74 -3.18
N TRP A 228 16.60 -4.59 -3.79
CA TRP A 228 15.44 -4.43 -4.67
C TRP A 228 15.53 -5.28 -5.94
N GLY A 229 16.72 -5.39 -6.53
CA GLY A 229 16.92 -6.16 -7.75
C GLY A 229 16.77 -7.67 -7.55
N PHE A 230 17.32 -8.23 -6.47
CA PHE A 230 17.49 -9.68 -6.34
C PHE A 230 17.13 -10.25 -4.97
N ILE A 231 17.75 -9.76 -3.88
CA ILE A 231 17.64 -10.42 -2.57
C ILE A 231 16.19 -10.41 -2.09
N THR A 232 15.54 -9.25 -2.10
CA THR A 232 14.19 -9.08 -1.59
C THR A 232 13.17 -9.86 -2.43
N PRO A 233 13.13 -9.78 -3.77
CA PRO A 233 12.21 -10.59 -4.58
C PRO A 233 12.40 -12.10 -4.37
N ILE A 234 13.66 -12.58 -4.33
CA ILE A 234 13.96 -14.01 -4.17
C ILE A 234 13.51 -14.47 -2.78
N MET A 235 13.85 -13.74 -1.72
CA MET A 235 13.44 -14.11 -0.37
C MET A 235 11.92 -14.11 -0.21
N MET A 236 11.22 -13.10 -0.73
CA MET A 236 9.75 -13.06 -0.67
C MET A 236 9.12 -14.21 -1.49
N ALA A 237 9.69 -14.55 -2.65
CA ALA A 237 9.25 -15.71 -3.43
C ALA A 237 9.50 -17.03 -2.68
N CYS A 238 10.64 -17.20 -2.01
CA CYS A 238 10.91 -18.35 -1.15
C CYS A 238 9.90 -18.44 0.00
N ILE A 239 9.57 -17.33 0.66
CA ILE A 239 8.55 -17.28 1.70
C ILE A 239 7.18 -17.68 1.14
N LEU A 240 6.80 -17.17 -0.05
CA LEU A 240 5.53 -17.54 -0.68
C LEU A 240 5.48 -19.05 -1.03
N ILE A 241 6.54 -19.59 -1.63
CA ILE A 241 6.64 -21.02 -1.95
C ILE A 241 6.54 -21.85 -0.67
N TYR A 242 7.24 -21.46 0.39
CA TYR A 242 7.15 -22.11 1.69
C TYR A 242 5.71 -22.09 2.23
N THR A 243 5.04 -20.93 2.20
CA THR A 243 3.64 -20.79 2.62
C THR A 243 2.70 -21.67 1.82
N ILE A 244 2.91 -21.82 0.50
CA ILE A 244 2.08 -22.69 -0.35
C ILE A 244 2.34 -24.17 -0.05
N VAL A 245 3.60 -24.57 0.10
CA VAL A 245 3.98 -25.98 0.38
C VAL A 245 3.53 -26.42 1.77
N LYS A 246 3.61 -25.52 2.75
CA LYS A 246 3.18 -25.75 4.13
C LYS A 246 1.75 -25.27 4.40
N LEU A 247 0.95 -25.11 3.34
CA LEU A 247 -0.45 -24.72 3.48
C LEU A 247 -1.26 -25.90 4.03
N GLU A 248 -1.23 -26.06 5.34
CA GLU A 248 -2.12 -26.96 6.06
C GLU A 248 -3.49 -26.29 6.25
N PRO A 249 -4.57 -27.07 6.41
CA PRO A 249 -5.85 -26.51 6.79
C PRO A 249 -5.68 -25.70 8.08
N LEU A 250 -5.99 -24.40 8.04
CA LEU A 250 -6.20 -23.58 9.23
C LEU A 250 -6.99 -24.35 10.29
N THR A 251 -6.44 -24.41 11.49
CA THR A 251 -7.07 -24.97 12.68
C THR A 251 -7.18 -23.90 13.75
N TYR A 252 -8.29 -23.90 14.48
CA TYR A 252 -8.43 -23.07 15.68
C TYR A 252 -8.75 -23.97 16.86
N ARG A 253 -7.83 -24.04 17.84
CA ARG A 253 -7.94 -24.94 19.01
C ARG A 253 -8.26 -26.39 18.63
N ASP A 254 -7.50 -26.94 17.67
CA ASP A 254 -7.63 -28.31 17.17
C ASP A 254 -8.96 -28.64 16.46
N GLN A 255 -9.81 -27.63 16.20
CA GLN A 255 -10.99 -27.76 15.35
C GLN A 255 -10.69 -27.30 13.93
N THR A 256 -11.01 -28.15 12.96
CA THR A 256 -10.91 -27.83 11.54
C THR A 256 -12.06 -26.95 11.10
N TYR A 257 -11.76 -25.95 10.28
CA TYR A 257 -12.78 -25.08 9.72
C TYR A 257 -13.72 -25.88 8.79
N PRO A 258 -15.06 -25.73 8.87
CA PRO A 258 -15.99 -26.24 7.86
C PRO A 258 -15.60 -25.83 6.44
N THR A 259 -15.89 -26.72 5.47
CA THR A 259 -15.61 -26.52 4.04
C THR A 259 -16.20 -25.21 3.50
N ALA A 260 -17.36 -24.78 4.01
CA ALA A 260 -17.97 -23.50 3.65
C ALA A 260 -17.09 -22.29 4.02
N ALA A 261 -16.42 -22.33 5.17
CA ALA A 261 -15.52 -21.26 5.60
C ALA A 261 -14.25 -21.22 4.73
N TYR A 262 -13.71 -22.38 4.35
CA TYR A 262 -12.61 -22.46 3.39
C TYR A 262 -12.99 -21.93 2.00
N ALA A 263 -14.17 -22.31 1.51
CA ALA A 263 -14.68 -21.80 0.23
C ALA A 263 -14.79 -20.27 0.27
N ALA A 264 -15.35 -19.72 1.35
CA ALA A 264 -15.42 -18.27 1.55
C ALA A 264 -14.02 -17.62 1.60
N GLY A 265 -13.06 -18.22 2.31
CA GLY A 265 -11.67 -17.76 2.36
C GLY A 265 -11.02 -17.68 0.98
N TRP A 266 -11.11 -18.76 0.19
CA TRP A 266 -10.57 -18.78 -1.17
C TRP A 266 -11.28 -17.82 -2.12
N ILE A 267 -12.58 -17.59 -1.95
CA ILE A 267 -13.31 -16.55 -2.69
C ILE A 267 -12.74 -15.17 -2.36
N LEU A 268 -12.48 -14.86 -1.09
CA LEU A 268 -11.86 -13.59 -0.67
C LEU A 268 -10.46 -13.42 -1.28
N SER A 269 -9.60 -14.43 -1.18
CA SER A 269 -8.26 -14.38 -1.77
C SER A 269 -8.31 -14.21 -3.29
N THR A 270 -9.19 -14.95 -3.95
CA THR A 270 -9.37 -14.86 -5.40
C THR A 270 -9.86 -13.47 -5.79
N LEU A 271 -10.82 -12.90 -5.07
CA LEU A 271 -11.34 -11.56 -5.34
C LEU A 271 -10.25 -10.48 -5.25
N GLY A 272 -9.36 -10.58 -4.27
CA GLY A 272 -8.22 -9.67 -4.12
C GLY A 272 -7.16 -9.84 -5.21
N LEU A 273 -6.76 -11.08 -5.49
CA LEU A 273 -5.71 -11.37 -6.47
C LEU A 273 -6.17 -11.20 -7.91
N MET A 274 -7.45 -11.45 -8.20
CA MET A 274 -8.03 -11.32 -9.54
C MET A 274 -8.06 -9.88 -10.03
N GLN A 275 -7.92 -8.87 -9.15
CA GLN A 275 -7.78 -7.48 -9.55
C GLN A 275 -6.57 -7.28 -10.47
N PHE A 276 -5.44 -7.94 -10.20
CA PHE A 276 -4.25 -7.82 -11.05
C PHE A 276 -4.51 -8.24 -12.51
N PRO A 277 -4.93 -9.48 -12.83
CA PRO A 277 -5.16 -9.90 -14.21
C PRO A 277 -6.34 -9.17 -14.87
N LEU A 278 -7.42 -8.84 -14.14
CA LEU A 278 -8.57 -8.12 -14.71
C LEU A 278 -8.17 -6.73 -15.22
N TRP A 279 -7.48 -5.96 -14.38
CA TRP A 279 -7.03 -4.62 -14.75
C TRP A 279 -5.89 -4.64 -15.78
N ALA A 280 -5.04 -5.68 -15.76
CA ALA A 280 -4.02 -5.88 -16.80
C ALA A 280 -4.68 -6.11 -18.17
N LEU A 281 -5.67 -7.00 -18.27
CA LEU A 281 -6.42 -7.23 -19.51
C LEU A 281 -7.16 -5.97 -19.98
N TYR A 282 -7.77 -5.23 -19.05
CA TYR A 282 -8.41 -3.96 -19.35
C TYR A 282 -7.41 -2.92 -19.88
N ALA A 283 -6.23 -2.81 -19.27
CA ALA A 283 -5.18 -1.89 -19.68
C ALA A 283 -4.66 -2.21 -21.09
N ILE A 284 -4.49 -3.48 -21.44
CA ILE A 284 -4.10 -3.93 -22.79
C ILE A 284 -5.19 -3.58 -23.81
N LYS A 285 -6.47 -3.85 -23.50
CA LYS A 285 -7.58 -3.57 -24.42
C LYS A 285 -7.75 -2.08 -24.72
N ARG A 286 -7.44 -1.20 -23.75
CA ARG A 286 -7.52 0.26 -23.93
C ARG A 286 -6.38 0.87 -24.74
N GLN A 287 -5.32 0.13 -25.06
CA GLN A 287 -4.24 0.67 -25.89
C GLN A 287 -4.72 0.89 -27.33
N LYS A 288 -4.47 2.10 -27.86
CA LYS A 288 -4.87 2.51 -29.22
C LYS A 288 -4.01 1.88 -30.33
N VAL A 289 -2.90 1.23 -29.97
CA VAL A 289 -1.94 0.62 -30.92
C VAL A 289 -2.49 -0.68 -31.50
N GLN A 290 -2.20 -0.98 -32.76
CA GLN A 290 -2.60 -2.24 -33.41
C GLN A 290 -1.63 -3.39 -33.08
N GLY A 291 -2.18 -4.60 -32.91
CA GLY A 291 -1.42 -5.83 -32.57
C GLY A 291 -1.30 -6.09 -31.07
N VAL A 292 -1.54 -7.34 -30.63
CA VAL A 292 -1.57 -7.73 -29.21
C VAL A 292 -0.21 -7.48 -28.53
N TRP A 293 0.89 -7.81 -29.21
CA TRP A 293 2.25 -7.59 -28.70
C TRP A 293 2.58 -6.12 -28.51
N ASN A 294 2.21 -5.27 -29.47
CA ASN A 294 2.44 -3.83 -29.38
C ASN A 294 1.60 -3.21 -28.26
N LYS A 295 0.34 -3.66 -28.09
CA LYS A 295 -0.51 -3.25 -26.97
C LYS A 295 0.10 -3.63 -25.61
N LEU A 296 0.61 -4.85 -25.49
CA LEU A 296 1.28 -5.31 -24.27
C LEU A 296 2.54 -4.47 -23.99
N HIS A 297 3.37 -4.25 -24.99
CA HIS A 297 4.59 -3.46 -24.85
C HIS A 297 4.27 -2.01 -24.45
N SER A 298 3.28 -1.37 -25.07
CA SER A 298 2.82 -0.03 -24.69
C SER A 298 2.23 0.03 -23.27
N ALA A 299 1.57 -1.04 -22.82
CA ALA A 299 1.03 -1.11 -21.45
C ALA A 299 2.11 -1.32 -20.38
N LEU A 300 3.31 -1.76 -20.76
CA LEU A 300 4.48 -1.88 -19.87
C LEU A 300 5.30 -0.58 -19.80
N GLN A 301 5.08 0.35 -20.72
CA GLN A 301 5.81 1.61 -20.74
C GLN A 301 5.18 2.66 -19.81
N PRO A 302 6.00 3.54 -19.20
CA PRO A 302 5.51 4.67 -18.44
C PRO A 302 4.61 5.57 -19.29
N LYS A 303 3.52 6.03 -18.68
CA LYS A 303 2.70 7.07 -19.31
C LYS A 303 3.48 8.39 -19.37
N ALA A 304 3.09 9.26 -20.30
CA ALA A 304 3.68 10.60 -20.43
C ALA A 304 3.55 11.46 -19.15
N ASN A 305 2.54 11.18 -18.34
CA ASN A 305 2.33 11.85 -17.05
C ASN A 305 3.05 11.15 -15.90
N TRP A 306 3.88 10.12 -16.10
CA TRP A 306 4.61 9.49 -15.00
C TRP A 306 5.69 10.43 -14.44
N GLY A 307 5.77 10.52 -13.11
CA GLY A 307 6.66 11.41 -12.38
C GLY A 307 5.93 12.18 -11.27
N PRO A 308 6.53 13.26 -10.77
CA PRO A 308 5.93 14.13 -9.76
C PRO A 308 4.56 14.67 -10.20
N LEU A 309 3.68 14.91 -9.22
CA LEU A 309 2.32 15.39 -9.48
C LEU A 309 2.30 16.84 -9.99
N ASP A 310 3.20 17.69 -9.49
CA ASP A 310 3.30 19.10 -9.91
C ASP A 310 3.85 19.20 -11.34
N GLU A 311 3.16 19.95 -12.20
CA GLU A 311 3.51 20.07 -13.62
C GLU A 311 4.87 20.73 -13.84
N ASN A 312 5.22 21.71 -13.01
CA ASN A 312 6.51 22.40 -13.12
C ASN A 312 7.67 21.45 -12.79
N LEU A 313 7.55 20.74 -11.67
CA LEU A 313 8.52 19.74 -11.23
C LEU A 313 8.59 18.54 -12.20
N LEU A 314 7.45 18.16 -12.79
CA LEU A 314 7.42 17.11 -13.82
C LEU A 314 8.19 17.52 -15.08
N ARG A 315 8.06 18.77 -15.55
CA ARG A 315 8.83 19.27 -16.71
C ARG A 315 10.32 19.32 -16.42
N GLU A 316 10.70 19.70 -15.21
CA GLU A 316 12.09 19.68 -14.75
C GLU A 316 12.65 18.25 -14.75
N TYR A 317 11.91 17.31 -14.15
CA TYR A 317 12.26 15.89 -14.13
C TYR A 317 12.39 15.29 -15.54
N GLN A 318 11.48 15.63 -16.46
CA GLN A 318 11.55 15.20 -17.86
C GLN A 318 12.80 15.73 -18.56
N SER A 319 13.16 16.99 -18.29
CA SER A 319 14.37 17.63 -18.83
C SER A 319 15.64 16.96 -18.28
N TYR A 320 15.69 16.71 -16.97
CA TYR A 320 16.76 15.98 -16.29
C TYR A 320 16.96 14.58 -16.88
N THR A 321 15.87 13.82 -17.02
CA THR A 321 15.90 12.46 -17.56
C THR A 321 16.34 12.44 -19.02
N THR A 322 15.84 13.36 -19.84
CA THR A 322 16.19 13.48 -21.27
C THR A 322 17.67 13.80 -21.45
N LYS A 323 18.22 14.72 -20.64
CA LYS A 323 19.64 15.08 -20.67
C LYS A 323 20.52 13.86 -20.39
N HIS A 324 20.27 13.16 -19.28
CA HIS A 324 21.05 11.96 -18.92
C HIS A 324 20.85 10.80 -19.91
N MET A 325 19.67 10.68 -20.52
CA MET A 325 19.45 9.68 -21.56
C MET A 325 20.35 9.96 -22.77
N ARG A 326 20.41 11.21 -23.26
CA ARG A 326 21.28 11.61 -24.37
C ARG A 326 22.76 11.38 -24.07
N GLU A 327 23.21 11.68 -22.86
CA GLU A 327 24.60 11.48 -22.42
C GLU A 327 24.98 9.99 -22.33
N SER A 328 24.05 9.13 -21.91
CA SER A 328 24.32 7.69 -21.71
C SER A 328 24.03 6.80 -22.93
N GLU A 329 23.25 7.28 -23.90
CA GLU A 329 22.84 6.52 -25.09
C GLU A 329 24.00 5.97 -25.93
N PRO A 330 25.09 6.73 -26.22
CA PRO A 330 26.19 6.24 -27.05
C PRO A 330 26.88 5.03 -26.41
N HIS A 331 27.13 5.12 -25.10
CA HIS A 331 27.76 4.07 -24.31
C HIS A 331 26.83 2.84 -24.18
N TRP A 332 25.53 3.06 -23.97
CA TRP A 332 24.56 1.97 -23.83
C TRP A 332 24.39 1.15 -25.12
N ARG A 333 24.47 1.78 -26.30
CA ARG A 333 24.38 1.07 -27.59
C ARG A 333 25.53 0.10 -27.82
N GLN A 334 26.72 0.41 -27.29
CA GLN A 334 27.93 -0.40 -27.43
C GLN A 334 27.99 -1.61 -26.49
N MET A 335 27.13 -1.65 -25.46
CA MET A 335 27.12 -2.73 -24.47
C MET A 335 26.52 -4.04 -25.00
N ASN A 336 27.12 -5.15 -24.56
CA ASN A 336 26.59 -6.49 -24.74
C ASN A 336 25.34 -6.73 -23.88
N PHE A 337 24.57 -7.80 -24.16
CA PHE A 337 23.33 -8.11 -23.44
C PHE A 337 23.51 -8.21 -21.91
N PHE A 338 24.54 -8.95 -21.46
CA PHE A 338 24.86 -9.07 -20.04
C PHE A 338 25.32 -7.75 -19.41
N GLU A 339 26.03 -6.92 -20.16
CA GLU A 339 26.44 -5.60 -19.71
C GLU A 339 25.26 -4.66 -19.56
N LYS A 340 24.26 -4.75 -20.44
CA LYS A 340 23.01 -3.98 -20.33
C LYS A 340 22.19 -4.37 -19.10
N ILE A 341 22.14 -5.66 -18.77
CA ILE A 341 21.48 -6.14 -17.54
C ILE A 341 22.26 -5.65 -16.32
N ARG A 342 23.58 -5.81 -16.31
CA ARG A 342 24.45 -5.32 -15.23
C ARG A 342 24.30 -3.81 -15.05
N ASP A 343 24.28 -3.05 -16.14
CA ASP A 343 24.12 -1.60 -16.12
C ASP A 343 22.74 -1.18 -15.58
N ARG A 344 21.67 -1.90 -15.94
CA ARG A 344 20.31 -1.59 -15.43
C ARG A 344 20.16 -1.77 -13.91
N ILE A 345 21.01 -2.59 -13.29
CA ILE A 345 20.90 -2.95 -11.88
C ILE A 345 22.01 -2.31 -11.02
N PHE A 346 23.24 -2.27 -11.52
CA PHE A 346 24.41 -1.91 -10.73
C PHE A 346 25.00 -0.53 -11.03
N ASN A 347 24.87 0.00 -12.25
CA ASN A 347 25.40 1.32 -12.64
C ASN A 347 24.29 2.37 -12.74
#